data_AF-A0A060ZDI8-F1
#
_entry.id   AF-A0A060ZDI8-F1
#
_cell.length_a   1.000
_cell.length_b   1.000
_cell.length_c   1.000
_cell.angle_alpha   90.00
_cell.angle_beta   90.00
_cell.angle_gamma   90.00
#
_symmetry.space_group_name_H-M   'P 1'
#
loop_
_entity.id
_entity.type
_entity.pdbx_description
1 polymer ?
#
loop_
_entity_poly.entity_id
_entity_poly.type
_entity_poly.pdbx_seq_one_letter_code
_entity_poly.pdbx_strand_id
1 'polypeptide(L)'
;MDLPEVLDDRAVGRLTGVLSGGGDGEDQVAVRGSGVFVRRLVRAEAGAGVGEGTERSWRVGGSVLVTGGTGALGARIARWVAGQGAEHLVLTSRRGLDAPGASELREELEALGVRVTVAACDVADREQLAAVLDTVPEEFPLRAVFHAAGVEQAAELAGMSLADAASVVSGKAAGAGGARFGGVRPASGEG
;
A
#
# COMPACT_ATOMS: atom_id res chain seq x y z
N MET A 1 -16.09 16.84 -2.95
CA MET A 1 -16.13 17.30 -4.35
C MET A 1 -14.72 17.28 -4.92
N ASP A 2 -14.55 16.81 -6.16
CA ASP A 2 -13.27 16.72 -6.86
C ASP A 2 -13.32 17.48 -8.19
N LEU A 3 -12.26 18.22 -8.53
CA LEU A 3 -12.24 19.20 -9.62
C LEU A 3 -11.23 18.81 -10.71
N PRO A 4 -11.43 19.25 -11.97
CA PRO A 4 -10.40 19.07 -12.99
C PRO A 4 -9.19 19.95 -12.66
N GLU A 5 -8.00 19.54 -13.13
CA GLU A 5 -6.76 20.31 -12.95
C GLU A 5 -6.86 21.73 -13.51
N VAL A 6 -7.59 21.89 -14.63
CA VAL A 6 -7.88 23.19 -15.25
C VAL A 6 -9.37 23.50 -15.09
N LEU A 7 -9.67 24.64 -14.45
CA LEU A 7 -11.02 25.16 -14.27
C LEU A 7 -11.37 26.12 -15.40
N ASP A 8 -11.91 25.58 -16.50
CA ASP A 8 -12.50 26.39 -17.56
C ASP A 8 -13.89 26.92 -17.18
N ASP A 9 -14.43 27.84 -17.99
CA ASP A 9 -15.75 28.45 -17.75
C ASP A 9 -16.88 27.43 -17.60
N ARG A 10 -16.77 26.28 -18.29
CA ARG A 10 -17.76 25.20 -18.20
C ARG A 10 -17.65 24.46 -16.88
N ALA A 11 -16.45 24.19 -16.41
CA ALA A 11 -16.19 23.58 -15.11
C ALA A 11 -16.66 24.49 -13.97
N VAL A 12 -16.44 25.81 -14.09
CA VAL A 12 -16.96 26.80 -13.14
C VAL A 12 -18.49 26.80 -13.12
N GLY A 13 -19.14 26.86 -14.29
CA GLY A 13 -20.60 26.82 -14.36
C GLY A 13 -21.20 25.55 -13.74
N ARG A 14 -20.56 24.39 -13.97
CA ARG A 14 -20.96 23.11 -13.38
C ARG A 14 -20.75 23.08 -11.86
N LEU A 15 -19.61 23.57 -11.38
CA LEU A 15 -19.31 23.69 -9.97
C LEU A 15 -20.37 24.53 -9.26
N THR A 16 -20.69 25.70 -9.79
CA THR A 16 -21.73 26.58 -9.25
C THR A 16 -23.09 25.88 -9.21
N GLY A 17 -23.47 25.17 -10.28
CA GLY A 17 -24.72 24.42 -10.33
C GLY A 17 -24.84 23.33 -9.25
N VAL A 18 -23.75 22.63 -8.94
CA VAL A 18 -23.73 21.63 -7.86
C VAL A 18 -23.87 22.32 -6.49
N LEU A 19 -23.10 23.39 -6.25
CA LEU A 19 -23.11 24.11 -4.96
C LEU A 19 -24.44 24.82 -4.69
N SER A 20 -25.17 25.24 -5.72
CA SER A 20 -26.47 25.89 -5.59
C SER A 20 -27.63 24.92 -5.32
N GLY A 21 -27.35 23.64 -5.02
CA GLY A 21 -28.35 22.63 -4.70
C GLY A 21 -28.89 21.86 -5.91
N GLY A 22 -28.32 22.04 -7.10
CA GLY A 22 -28.67 21.26 -8.29
C GLY A 22 -28.11 19.83 -8.29
N GLY A 23 -27.51 19.39 -7.18
CA GLY A 23 -26.93 18.07 -7.00
C GLY A 23 -27.89 17.04 -6.40
N ASP A 24 -29.18 17.32 -6.24
CA ASP A 24 -30.23 16.37 -5.81
C ASP A 24 -29.89 15.56 -4.52
N GLY A 25 -29.14 16.15 -3.59
CA GLY A 25 -28.75 15.51 -2.33
C GLY A 25 -27.46 14.68 -2.39
N GLU A 26 -26.73 14.72 -3.52
CA GLU A 26 -25.45 14.04 -3.70
C GLU A 26 -24.31 14.76 -2.97
N ASP A 27 -23.55 14.02 -2.16
CA ASP A 27 -22.44 14.55 -1.35
C ASP A 27 -21.05 14.24 -1.92
N GLN A 28 -20.99 13.36 -2.94
CA GLN A 28 -19.75 12.85 -3.52
C GLN A 28 -19.75 13.03 -5.04
N VAL A 29 -19.27 14.21 -5.46
CA VAL A 29 -19.33 14.69 -6.85
C VAL A 29 -17.93 14.94 -7.42
N ALA A 30 -17.73 14.59 -8.70
CA ALA A 30 -16.57 14.95 -9.50
C ALA A 30 -16.98 15.81 -10.70
N VAL A 31 -16.38 16.99 -10.84
CA VAL A 31 -16.57 17.88 -12.00
C VAL A 31 -15.45 17.59 -13.01
N ARG A 32 -15.81 17.47 -14.29
CA ARG A 32 -14.87 17.27 -15.41
C ARG A 32 -15.31 18.10 -16.61
N GLY A 33 -14.44 18.23 -17.61
CA GLY A 33 -14.77 18.86 -18.90
C GLY A 33 -15.97 18.18 -19.60
N SER A 34 -16.15 16.87 -19.39
CA SER A 34 -17.26 16.08 -19.93
C SER A 34 -18.58 16.23 -19.16
N GLY A 35 -18.57 16.68 -17.90
CA GLY A 35 -19.79 16.79 -17.09
C GLY A 35 -19.58 16.68 -15.59
N VAL A 36 -20.68 16.45 -14.88
CA VAL A 36 -20.73 16.20 -13.44
C VAL A 36 -21.01 14.72 -13.21
N PHE A 37 -20.21 14.08 -12.36
CA PHE A 37 -20.32 12.66 -12.04
C PHE A 37 -20.57 12.49 -10.54
N VAL A 38 -21.35 11.47 -10.18
CA VAL A 38 -21.66 11.12 -8.80
C VAL A 38 -21.06 9.76 -8.45
N ARG A 39 -20.57 9.60 -7.23
CA ARG A 39 -19.96 8.33 -6.81
C ARG A 39 -21.05 7.27 -6.62
N ARG A 40 -20.83 6.08 -7.18
CA ARG A 40 -21.64 4.89 -6.93
C ARG A 40 -20.73 3.72 -6.60
N LEU A 41 -21.10 2.95 -5.57
CA LEU A 41 -20.51 1.65 -5.31
C LEU A 41 -21.32 0.60 -6.04
N VAL A 42 -20.67 -0.12 -6.94
CA VAL A 42 -21.26 -1.22 -7.71
C VAL A 42 -20.51 -2.51 -7.42
N ARG A 43 -21.17 -3.65 -7.64
CA ARG A 43 -20.50 -4.95 -7.55
C ARG A 43 -19.47 -5.06 -8.68
N ALA A 44 -18.22 -5.34 -8.33
CA ALA A 44 -17.22 -5.75 -9.31
C ALA A 44 -17.41 -7.24 -9.64
N GLU A 45 -17.48 -7.59 -10.92
CA GLU A 45 -17.41 -8.98 -11.34
C GLU A 45 -15.96 -9.45 -11.26
N ALA A 46 -15.70 -10.48 -10.45
CA ALA A 46 -14.39 -11.08 -10.36
C ALA A 46 -14.03 -11.69 -11.72
N GLY A 47 -12.99 -11.14 -12.38
CA GLY A 47 -12.50 -11.64 -13.67
C GLY A 47 -12.81 -10.77 -14.89
N ALA A 48 -13.53 -9.64 -14.76
CA ALA A 48 -13.91 -8.76 -15.89
C ALA A 48 -12.74 -8.08 -16.66
N GLY A 49 -11.49 -8.46 -16.39
CA GLY A 49 -10.28 -8.06 -17.14
C GLY A 49 -9.24 -9.18 -17.28
N VAL A 50 -9.60 -10.42 -16.94
CA VAL A 50 -8.75 -11.60 -17.10
C VAL A 50 -9.44 -12.45 -18.15
N GLY A 51 -8.89 -12.52 -19.37
CA GLY A 51 -9.47 -13.35 -20.43
C GLY A 51 -9.75 -14.77 -19.93
N GLU A 52 -10.85 -15.36 -20.40
CA GLU A 52 -11.25 -16.72 -20.10
C GLU A 52 -10.05 -17.67 -20.25
N GLY A 53 -9.63 -18.33 -19.17
CA GLY A 53 -8.66 -19.42 -19.21
C GLY A 53 -7.25 -19.15 -18.66
N THR A 54 -6.93 -17.98 -18.11
CA THR A 54 -5.69 -17.82 -17.31
C THR A 54 -6.00 -17.55 -15.85
N GLU A 55 -6.09 -18.60 -15.04
CA GLU A 55 -5.79 -18.48 -13.61
C GLU A 55 -4.32 -18.05 -13.50
N ARG A 56 -4.08 -16.74 -13.45
CA ARG A 56 -2.73 -16.21 -13.19
C ARG A 56 -2.40 -16.54 -11.74
N SER A 57 -1.84 -17.72 -11.48
CA SER A 57 -1.27 -18.05 -10.18
C SER A 57 -0.11 -17.07 -9.93
N TRP A 58 -0.31 -16.14 -8.99
CA TRP A 58 0.74 -15.19 -8.63
C TRP A 58 1.89 -15.94 -7.95
N ARG A 59 3.12 -15.74 -8.43
CA ARG A 59 4.34 -16.26 -7.81
C ARG A 59 5.37 -15.15 -7.74
N VAL A 60 6.22 -15.20 -6.72
CA VAL A 60 7.28 -14.23 -6.51
C VAL A 60 8.54 -14.93 -6.05
N GLY A 61 9.61 -14.85 -6.84
CA GLY A 61 10.97 -15.22 -6.38
C GLY A 61 11.67 -14.03 -5.74
N GLY A 62 12.79 -14.26 -5.07
CA GLY A 62 13.59 -13.23 -4.39
C GLY A 62 13.00 -12.78 -3.06
N SER A 63 13.25 -11.51 -2.70
CA SER A 63 12.82 -10.93 -1.43
C SER A 63 11.45 -10.27 -1.52
N VAL A 64 10.66 -10.39 -0.46
CA VAL A 64 9.41 -9.64 -0.25
C VAL A 64 9.45 -8.88 1.07
N LEU A 65 9.20 -7.58 1.00
CA LEU A 65 9.06 -6.72 2.18
C LEU A 65 7.60 -6.66 2.63
N VAL A 66 7.33 -6.94 3.89
CA VAL A 66 6.01 -6.78 4.51
C VAL A 66 6.11 -5.74 5.63
N THR A 67 5.57 -4.55 5.39
CA THR A 67 5.49 -3.51 6.43
C THR A 67 4.33 -3.78 7.36
N GLY A 68 4.52 -3.56 8.67
CA GLY A 68 3.62 -4.09 9.68
C GLY A 68 3.62 -5.63 9.70
N GLY A 69 4.74 -6.26 9.29
CA GLY A 69 4.86 -7.69 9.03
C GLY A 69 4.63 -8.59 10.24
N THR A 70 4.84 -8.07 11.46
CA THR A 70 4.57 -8.78 12.71
C THR A 70 3.15 -8.53 13.26
N GLY A 71 2.34 -7.71 12.59
CA GLY A 71 0.94 -7.48 12.93
C GLY A 71 0.02 -8.60 12.44
N ALA A 72 -1.24 -8.62 12.89
CA ALA A 72 -2.18 -9.70 12.59
C ALA A 72 -2.38 -9.97 11.07
N LEU A 73 -2.51 -8.90 10.27
CA LEU A 73 -2.62 -9.04 8.82
C LEU A 73 -1.26 -9.33 8.16
N GLY A 74 -0.21 -8.61 8.57
CA GLY A 74 1.15 -8.79 8.03
C GLY A 74 1.64 -10.22 8.20
N ALA A 75 1.40 -10.85 9.34
CA ALA A 75 1.77 -12.23 9.61
C ALA A 75 1.01 -13.24 8.73
N ARG A 76 -0.25 -12.95 8.38
CA ARG A 76 -1.02 -13.77 7.42
C ARG A 76 -0.50 -13.61 6.00
N ILE A 77 -0.16 -12.39 5.61
CA ILE A 77 0.46 -12.11 4.31
C ILE A 77 1.81 -12.81 4.21
N ALA A 78 2.66 -12.73 5.24
CA ALA A 78 3.98 -13.38 5.25
C ALA A 78 3.89 -14.89 5.02
N ARG A 79 2.96 -15.58 5.73
CA ARG A 79 2.69 -17.01 5.52
C ARG A 79 2.20 -17.30 4.12
N TRP A 80 1.25 -16.51 3.61
CA TRP A 80 0.73 -16.70 2.27
C TRP A 80 1.84 -16.54 1.21
N VAL A 81 2.63 -15.48 1.30
CA VAL A 81 3.73 -15.17 0.36
C VAL A 81 4.85 -16.22 0.42
N ALA A 82 5.17 -16.77 1.59
CA ALA A 82 6.09 -17.91 1.70
C ALA A 82 5.62 -19.07 0.81
N GLY A 83 4.31 -19.36 0.81
CA GLY A 83 3.69 -20.35 -0.08
C GLY A 83 3.61 -19.95 -1.57
N GLN A 84 3.91 -18.69 -1.93
CA GLN A 84 3.94 -18.20 -3.32
C GLN A 84 5.36 -18.19 -3.94
N GLY A 85 6.35 -18.71 -3.23
CA GLY A 85 7.71 -18.92 -3.73
C GLY A 85 8.74 -17.89 -3.28
N ALA A 86 8.43 -17.03 -2.30
CA ALA A 86 9.40 -16.08 -1.79
C ALA A 86 10.58 -16.80 -1.13
N GLU A 87 11.80 -16.38 -1.45
CA GLU A 87 13.04 -16.98 -0.95
C GLU A 87 13.54 -16.24 0.31
N HIS A 88 13.16 -14.97 0.44
CA HIS A 88 13.47 -14.15 1.60
C HIS A 88 12.30 -13.23 1.97
N LEU A 89 11.94 -13.20 3.26
CA LEU A 89 10.93 -12.31 3.82
C LEU A 89 11.60 -11.27 4.71
N VAL A 90 11.34 -9.99 4.43
CA VAL A 90 11.73 -8.87 5.27
C VAL A 90 10.49 -8.35 5.98
N LEU A 91 10.38 -8.58 7.28
CA LEU A 91 9.25 -8.18 8.10
C LEU A 91 9.63 -6.93 8.89
N THR A 92 8.99 -5.80 8.62
CA THR A 92 9.23 -4.57 9.38
C THR A 92 8.08 -4.25 10.30
N SER A 93 8.42 -3.78 11.50
CA SER A 93 7.50 -3.12 12.42
C SER A 93 8.30 -2.26 13.39
N ARG A 94 7.68 -1.26 14.03
CA ARG A 94 8.38 -0.43 15.03
C ARG A 94 9.00 -1.25 16.17
N ARG A 95 8.41 -2.38 16.53
CA ARG A 95 8.88 -3.25 17.63
C ARG A 95 9.84 -4.34 17.18
N GLY A 96 9.96 -4.61 15.88
CA GLY A 96 10.79 -5.71 15.36
C GLY A 96 10.48 -7.06 16.06
N LEU A 97 11.53 -7.71 16.56
CA LEU A 97 11.44 -8.98 17.31
C LEU A 97 10.80 -8.83 18.70
N ASP A 98 10.74 -7.62 19.26
CA ASP A 98 10.05 -7.37 20.53
C ASP A 98 8.52 -7.29 20.35
N ALA A 99 8.02 -7.44 19.11
CA ALA A 99 6.59 -7.57 18.88
C ALA A 99 6.09 -8.94 19.37
N PRO A 100 4.92 -9.00 20.04
CA PRO A 100 4.35 -10.27 20.49
C PRO A 100 4.19 -11.25 19.33
N GLY A 101 4.72 -12.48 19.48
CA GLY A 101 4.63 -13.53 18.46
C GLY A 101 5.63 -13.42 17.30
N ALA A 102 6.54 -12.44 17.31
CA ALA A 102 7.46 -12.20 16.19
C ALA A 102 8.54 -13.29 16.06
N SER A 103 9.07 -13.77 17.19
CA SER A 103 10.06 -14.86 17.20
C SER A 103 9.45 -16.16 16.70
N GLU A 104 8.25 -16.50 17.15
CA GLU A 104 7.51 -17.69 16.74
C GLU A 104 7.13 -17.62 15.26
N LEU A 105 6.70 -16.44 14.77
CA LEU A 105 6.42 -16.22 13.36
C LEU A 105 7.68 -16.40 12.50
N ARG A 106 8.83 -15.88 12.96
CA ARG A 106 10.11 -16.05 12.25
C ARG A 106 10.46 -17.53 12.13
N GLU A 107 10.42 -18.26 13.25
CA GLU A 107 10.74 -19.69 13.29
C GLU A 107 9.81 -20.52 12.40
N GLU A 108 8.50 -20.21 12.42
CA GLU A 108 7.50 -20.85 11.55
C GLU A 108 7.85 -20.65 10.07
N LEU A 109 8.17 -19.42 9.66
CA LEU A 109 8.50 -19.09 8.27
C LEU A 109 9.85 -19.68 7.83
N GLU A 110 10.84 -19.71 8.72
CA GLU A 110 12.13 -20.38 8.47
C GLU A 110 11.97 -21.89 8.32
N ALA A 111 11.06 -22.51 9.08
CA ALA A 111 10.73 -23.93 8.93
C ALA A 111 10.06 -24.26 7.57
N LEU A 112 9.50 -23.25 6.88
CA LEU A 112 9.00 -23.38 5.50
C LEU A 112 10.11 -23.25 4.45
N GLY A 113 11.38 -23.08 4.86
CA GLY A 113 12.53 -22.97 3.98
C GLY A 113 12.78 -21.56 3.44
N VAL A 114 12.13 -20.54 4.01
CA VAL A 114 12.27 -19.14 3.60
C VAL A 114 13.24 -18.43 4.54
N ARG A 115 14.19 -17.65 4.01
CA ARG A 115 15.02 -16.78 4.85
C ARG A 115 14.15 -15.69 5.46
N VAL A 116 14.35 -15.33 6.73
CA VAL A 116 13.55 -14.27 7.37
C VAL A 116 14.43 -13.23 8.05
N THR A 117 14.20 -11.96 7.72
CA THR A 117 14.75 -10.81 8.43
C THR A 117 13.61 -10.09 9.12
N VAL A 118 13.68 -9.95 10.45
CA VAL A 118 12.74 -9.13 11.23
C VAL A 118 13.45 -7.86 11.67
N ALA A 119 13.02 -6.71 11.18
CA ALA A 119 13.65 -5.42 11.47
C ALA A 119 12.73 -4.52 12.29
N ALA A 120 13.29 -3.92 13.35
CA ALA A 120 12.70 -2.79 14.03
C ALA A 120 12.84 -1.55 13.12
N CYS A 121 11.73 -1.10 12.54
CA CYS A 121 11.73 -0.02 11.56
C CYS A 121 10.38 0.71 11.60
N ASP A 122 10.44 2.03 11.70
CA ASP A 122 9.32 2.91 11.36
C ASP A 122 9.31 3.16 9.84
N VAL A 123 8.27 2.70 9.15
CA VAL A 123 8.14 2.83 7.70
C VAL A 123 7.96 4.29 7.25
N ALA A 124 7.56 5.19 8.15
CA ALA A 124 7.48 6.61 7.85
C ALA A 124 8.86 7.32 7.95
N ASP A 125 9.85 6.66 8.56
CA ASP A 125 11.24 7.14 8.63
C ASP A 125 12.02 6.62 7.42
N ARG A 126 12.49 7.56 6.59
CA ARG A 126 13.13 7.25 5.31
C ARG A 126 14.50 6.62 5.50
N GLU A 127 15.28 7.11 6.47
CA GLU A 127 16.61 6.60 6.77
C GLU A 127 16.53 5.16 7.31
N GLN A 128 15.59 4.88 8.22
CA GLN A 128 15.37 3.52 8.73
C GLN A 128 14.94 2.57 7.62
N LEU A 129 14.02 2.98 6.75
CA LEU A 129 13.58 2.15 5.64
C LEU A 129 14.73 1.88 4.64
N ALA A 130 15.55 2.90 4.34
CA ALA A 130 16.73 2.73 3.50
C ALA A 130 17.71 1.71 4.10
N ALA A 131 17.99 1.82 5.41
CA ALA A 131 18.87 0.88 6.09
C ALA A 131 18.34 -0.57 6.04
N VAL A 132 17.03 -0.78 6.14
CA VAL A 132 16.42 -2.11 5.95
C VAL A 132 16.59 -2.60 4.52
N LEU A 133 16.36 -1.73 3.53
CA LEU A 133 16.52 -2.10 2.12
C LEU A 133 17.97 -2.47 1.78
N ASP A 134 18.95 -1.83 2.40
CA ASP A 134 20.38 -2.16 2.23
C ASP A 134 20.75 -3.54 2.81
N THR A 135 19.92 -4.13 3.69
CA THR A 135 20.12 -5.51 4.17
C THR A 135 19.63 -6.58 3.21
N VAL A 136 18.91 -6.21 2.15
CA VAL A 136 18.40 -7.16 1.16
C VAL A 136 19.57 -7.69 0.34
N PRO A 137 19.84 -9.01 0.35
CA PRO A 137 20.98 -9.56 -0.37
C PRO A 137 20.75 -9.50 -1.88
N GLU A 138 21.81 -9.24 -2.65
CA GLU A 138 21.76 -9.25 -4.12
C GLU A 138 21.33 -10.60 -4.70
N GLU A 139 21.61 -11.70 -4.00
CA GLU A 139 21.16 -13.06 -4.34
C GLU A 139 19.62 -13.17 -4.37
N PHE A 140 18.94 -12.47 -3.45
CA PHE A 140 17.48 -12.43 -3.37
C PHE A 140 17.01 -10.97 -3.53
N PRO A 141 17.01 -10.40 -4.75
CA PRO A 141 16.63 -9.01 -4.94
C PRO A 141 15.18 -8.76 -4.50
N LEU A 142 14.87 -7.56 -4.02
CA LEU A 142 13.50 -7.18 -3.65
C LEU A 142 12.58 -7.16 -4.88
N ARG A 143 11.51 -7.96 -4.85
CA ARG A 143 10.55 -8.09 -5.97
C ARG A 143 9.13 -7.66 -5.65
N ALA A 144 8.75 -7.64 -4.38
CA ALA A 144 7.42 -7.20 -3.97
C ALA A 144 7.43 -6.50 -2.60
N VAL A 145 6.43 -5.65 -2.40
CA VAL A 145 6.18 -4.96 -1.14
C VAL A 145 4.70 -5.10 -0.80
N PHE A 146 4.41 -5.54 0.42
CA PHE A 146 3.09 -5.51 1.02
C PHE A 146 3.07 -4.48 2.13
N HIS A 147 2.23 -3.47 1.98
CA HIS A 147 2.11 -2.41 2.97
C HIS A 147 0.92 -2.70 3.91
N ALA A 148 1.19 -3.37 5.02
CA ALA A 148 0.21 -3.67 6.06
C ALA A 148 0.46 -2.86 7.35
N ALA A 149 1.38 -1.89 7.31
CA ALA A 149 1.57 -0.95 8.39
C ALA A 149 0.34 -0.04 8.54
N GLY A 150 -0.15 0.05 9.76
CA GLY A 150 -1.30 0.88 10.12
C GLY A 150 -1.62 0.69 11.59
N VAL A 151 -2.18 1.73 12.19
CA VAL A 151 -2.79 1.66 13.51
C VAL A 151 -4.28 1.87 13.36
N GLU A 152 -5.06 1.10 14.10
CA GLU A 152 -6.49 1.35 14.25
C GLU A 152 -6.68 2.25 15.47
N GLN A 153 -7.10 3.49 15.22
CA GLN A 153 -7.49 4.42 16.27
C GLN A 153 -8.81 5.06 15.84
N ALA A 154 -9.85 4.81 16.62
CA ALA A 154 -11.15 5.44 16.46
C ALA A 154 -11.23 6.64 17.41
N ALA A 155 -11.48 7.82 16.87
CA ALA A 155 -11.75 9.02 17.65
C ALA A 155 -12.80 9.87 16.92
N GLU A 156 -13.60 10.61 17.69
CA GLU A 156 -14.51 11.59 17.11
C GLU A 156 -13.72 12.71 16.44
N LEU A 157 -14.17 13.17 15.28
CA LEU A 157 -13.50 14.25 14.54
C LEU A 157 -13.41 15.53 15.37
N ALA A 158 -14.45 15.84 16.15
CA ALA A 158 -14.50 17.02 17.00
C ALA A 158 -13.44 17.03 18.12
N GLY A 159 -12.98 15.85 18.54
CA GLY A 159 -11.96 15.67 19.57
C GLY A 159 -10.57 15.32 19.05
N MET A 160 -10.40 15.19 17.72
CA MET A 160 -9.15 14.73 17.12
C MET A 160 -8.18 15.90 16.93
N SER A 161 -7.01 15.84 17.58
CA SER A 161 -5.95 16.79 17.31
C SER A 161 -5.26 16.49 15.96
N LEU A 162 -4.54 17.48 15.41
CA LEU A 162 -3.71 17.26 14.22
C LEU A 162 -2.61 16.20 14.44
N ALA A 163 -2.10 16.08 15.67
CA ALA A 163 -1.12 15.06 16.03
C ALA A 163 -1.75 13.65 16.00
N ASP A 164 -2.98 13.51 16.49
CA ASP A 164 -3.73 12.26 16.42
C ASP A 164 -3.99 11.87 14.96
N ALA A 165 -4.47 12.82 14.15
CA ALA A 165 -4.68 12.61 12.72
C ALA A 165 -3.39 12.20 11.99
N ALA A 166 -2.28 12.90 12.26
CA ALA A 166 -0.97 12.57 11.68
C ALA A 166 -0.49 11.17 12.07
N SER A 167 -0.71 10.76 13.32
CA SER A 167 -0.29 9.43 13.81
C SER A 167 -1.04 8.28 13.14
N VAL A 168 -2.30 8.48 12.76
CA VAL A 168 -3.12 7.48 12.04
C VAL A 168 -2.74 7.41 10.56
N VAL A 169 -2.44 8.55 9.95
CA VAL A 169 -2.19 8.65 8.51
C VAL A 169 -0.75 8.29 8.14
N SER A 170 0.23 8.63 8.98
CA SER A 170 1.67 8.47 8.68
C SER A 170 2.04 7.04 8.29
N GLY A 171 1.58 6.06 9.07
CA GLY A 171 1.85 4.66 8.86
C GLY A 171 1.40 4.15 7.49
N LYS A 172 0.30 4.68 6.94
CA LYS A 172 -0.28 4.29 5.63
C LYS A 172 0.19 5.17 4.47
N ALA A 173 0.13 6.49 4.61
CA ALA A 173 0.35 7.42 3.50
C ALA A 173 1.84 7.75 3.28
N ALA A 174 2.58 8.05 4.37
CA ALA A 174 4.00 8.34 4.26
C ALA A 174 4.81 7.08 3.93
N GLY A 175 4.46 5.95 4.56
CA GLY A 175 5.10 4.66 4.29
C GLY A 175 4.85 4.11 2.88
N ALA A 176 3.73 4.46 2.23
CA ALA A 176 3.48 4.10 0.83
C ALA A 176 4.32 4.93 -0.17
N GLY A 177 4.70 6.16 0.19
CA GLY A 177 5.49 7.05 -0.68
C GLY A 177 6.99 6.75 -0.73
N GLY A 178 7.54 6.11 0.30
CA GLY A 178 8.97 5.79 0.44
C GLY A 178 9.44 4.56 -0.36
N ALA A 179 8.52 3.65 -0.72
CA ALA A 179 8.84 2.44 -1.48
C ALA A 179 8.82 2.69 -3.00
N ARG A 180 9.76 3.47 -3.53
CA ARG A 180 9.93 3.61 -5.00
C ARG A 180 10.98 2.64 -5.50
N PHE A 181 10.58 1.75 -6.41
CA PHE A 181 11.50 0.87 -7.13
C PHE A 181 12.47 1.68 -7.99
N GLY A 182 13.76 1.43 -7.85
CA GLY A 182 14.79 1.92 -8.77
C GLY A 182 14.48 1.44 -10.19
N GLY A 183 14.31 2.38 -11.11
CA GLY A 183 13.89 2.11 -12.49
C GLY A 183 14.84 1.19 -13.24
N VAL A 184 14.25 0.27 -14.00
CA VAL A 184 14.92 -0.45 -15.10
C VAL A 184 15.52 0.60 -16.03
N ARG A 185 16.86 0.67 -16.12
CA ARG A 185 17.54 1.45 -17.15
C ARG A 185 17.20 0.82 -18.52
N PRO A 186 16.67 1.57 -19.50
CA PRO A 186 16.54 1.05 -20.85
C PRO A 186 17.95 0.79 -21.41
N ALA A 187 18.14 -0.41 -21.96
CA ALA A 187 19.35 -0.75 -22.69
C ALA A 187 19.52 0.23 -23.85
N SER A 188 20.65 0.93 -23.88
CA SER A 188 21.14 1.66 -25.04
C SER A 188 21.43 0.65 -26.15
N GLY A 189 20.52 0.54 -27.11
CA GLY A 189 20.78 -0.14 -28.38
C GLY A 189 21.50 0.82 -29.31
N GLU A 190 22.80 0.59 -29.50
CA GLU A 190 23.50 1.00 -30.72
C GLU A 190 23.14 0.02 -31.85
N GLY A 191 22.87 0.58 -33.03
CA GLY A 191 22.61 -0.12 -34.28
C GLY A 191 22.34 0.88 -35.39
#